data_AF-A0A0M0JYY3-F1
#
_entry.id   AF-A0A0M0JYY3-F1
#
_cell.length_a   1.000
_cell.length_b   1.000
_cell.length_c   1.000
_cell.angle_alpha   90.00
_cell.angle_beta   90.00
_cell.angle_gamma   90.00
#
_symmetry.space_group_name_H-M   'P 1'
#
loop_
_entity.id
_entity.type
_entity.pdbx_description
1 polymer ?
#
loop_
_entity_poly.entity_id
_entity_poly.type
_entity_poly.pdbx_seq_one_letter_code
_entity_poly.pdbx_strand_id
1 'polypeptide(L)'
;MDRPGDRPMRNRMVSEDSCEDSCEDTDGELLDAAPRRKPQSRARWLGLSCCFFASVGLMMHGLLREWTDAGVLNVVTWNIAAINNNPFEYWITHNDADYNKLMEDVQTFIDAPGERDVLVSQVFTPAMFGELKALMGARQWPGLDAVEERWTSDLSQRKIISGFLKDSALGEKRLTSMPDRVTNTINVAGGGVANRPTVINCFGGDMSSIPSWWAEWKGFMFEKALALPGRDGGVTQTIPASMLAKIKRSKYPAITEAEENISVPLQTLAQAIFDAVLVHVVNSVSPGAKWQRLQQQMCDALNRRKNERTLAILARTYSDATIIFLQETASVFVKTTEAHPTLASRFFLAKAATLDAKRDQNSIVLLSRAFFNEATLAEHTSAVMGGFDKSVPVADGDLLVVSVDDLMGRKYLLASFHGDTNGLATLPVLAALHKLALTMPEHRLVFGLDANTYEVGSGSKQGVAEFATAFVLDGYTSCWGDRPDPKSDTTYNARTFLQPQLQKAARIDEKVSKGDKNPKDFILFSKNAFTLQAATKDNTGERRYITDMVFPTLSFPSDHGIVAASLAVR
;
A
#
# COMPACT_ATOMS: atom_id res chain seq x y z
N MET A 1 27.57 -63.69 1.10
CA MET A 1 26.18 -64.18 1.25
C MET A 1 25.30 -63.34 0.36
N ASP A 2 24.59 -64.02 -0.51
CA ASP A 2 24.00 -63.61 -1.79
C ASP A 2 22.75 -62.70 -1.61
N ARG A 3 22.42 -61.71 -2.47
CA ARG A 3 22.02 -61.72 -3.90
C ARG A 3 20.72 -62.56 -4.18
N PRO A 4 19.88 -62.21 -5.20
CA PRO A 4 18.76 -61.25 -5.10
C PRO A 4 17.46 -61.74 -5.81
N GLY A 5 16.49 -60.85 -6.11
CA GLY A 5 15.38 -61.07 -7.08
C GLY A 5 14.05 -60.40 -6.67
N ASP A 6 13.12 -60.01 -7.55
CA ASP A 6 13.14 -59.95 -9.04
C ASP A 6 12.09 -58.91 -9.57
N ARG A 7 12.07 -58.62 -10.88
CA ARG A 7 11.09 -57.73 -11.57
C ARG A 7 10.00 -58.55 -12.33
N PRO A 8 9.41 -58.08 -13.47
CA PRO A 8 8.17 -57.29 -13.54
C PRO A 8 7.08 -57.96 -14.43
N MET A 9 5.91 -57.31 -14.62
CA MET A 9 5.10 -57.51 -15.84
C MET A 9 4.37 -56.24 -16.34
N ARG A 10 4.01 -56.28 -17.62
CA ARG A 10 3.46 -55.18 -18.46
C ARG A 10 2.40 -55.77 -19.42
N ASN A 11 1.62 -54.90 -20.08
CA ASN A 11 0.67 -55.16 -21.18
C ASN A 11 -0.68 -55.80 -20.73
N ARG A 12 -1.85 -55.32 -21.21
CA ARG A 12 -2.25 -55.31 -22.64
C ARG A 12 -3.31 -54.24 -22.97
N MET A 13 -3.27 -53.72 -24.20
CA MET A 13 -4.46 -53.24 -24.94
C MET A 13 -5.26 -54.45 -25.47
N VAL A 14 -6.53 -54.26 -25.86
CA VAL A 14 -7.12 -54.67 -27.18
C VAL A 14 -8.65 -54.39 -27.27
N SER A 15 -9.03 -53.76 -28.39
CA SER A 15 -10.28 -53.74 -29.21
C SER A 15 -11.73 -53.77 -28.62
N GLU A 16 -12.51 -52.76 -29.03
CA GLU A 16 -13.71 -52.79 -29.91
C GLU A 16 -15.02 -53.57 -29.57
N ASP A 17 -16.11 -52.79 -29.72
CA ASP A 17 -17.39 -53.05 -30.41
C ASP A 17 -18.56 -53.91 -29.88
N SER A 18 -19.74 -53.28 -30.04
CA SER A 18 -21.01 -53.79 -30.64
C SER A 18 -22.25 -53.99 -29.75
N CYS A 19 -23.38 -53.44 -30.25
CA CYS A 19 -24.78 -53.91 -30.11
C CYS A 19 -25.42 -53.91 -28.69
N GLU A 20 -26.74 -53.94 -28.43
CA GLU A 20 -28.05 -53.86 -29.14
C GLU A 20 -29.12 -53.65 -28.02
N ASP A 21 -30.38 -53.17 -28.17
CA ASP A 21 -31.20 -52.58 -29.24
C ASP A 21 -32.47 -51.91 -28.57
N SER A 22 -33.56 -51.66 -29.33
CA SER A 22 -34.99 -51.49 -28.95
C SER A 22 -35.54 -50.07 -28.69
N CYS A 23 -36.80 -49.73 -29.05
CA CYS A 23 -37.77 -50.26 -30.04
C CYS A 23 -38.95 -49.25 -30.19
N GLU A 24 -39.88 -49.54 -31.11
CA GLU A 24 -41.19 -48.89 -31.34
C GLU A 24 -41.17 -47.46 -31.92
N ASP A 25 -42.05 -47.04 -32.83
CA ASP A 25 -42.83 -47.63 -33.94
C ASP A 25 -43.84 -46.53 -34.34
N THR A 26 -43.97 -46.22 -35.63
CA THR A 26 -45.24 -46.26 -36.40
C THR A 26 -45.13 -45.56 -37.76
N ASP A 27 -45.86 -46.11 -38.72
CA ASP A 27 -45.72 -45.87 -40.16
C ASP A 27 -46.37 -44.59 -40.72
N GLY A 28 -46.01 -44.27 -41.97
CA GLY A 28 -46.66 -43.23 -42.77
C GLY A 28 -46.11 -43.11 -44.21
N GLU A 29 -46.67 -43.92 -45.12
CA GLU A 29 -46.52 -43.83 -46.59
C GLU A 29 -46.70 -42.39 -47.17
N LEU A 30 -46.28 -42.00 -48.39
CA LEU A 30 -46.18 -42.73 -49.67
C LEU A 30 -45.27 -41.97 -50.68
N LEU A 31 -45.02 -42.62 -51.84
CA LEU A 31 -44.27 -42.21 -53.05
C LEU A 31 -44.64 -40.80 -53.61
N ASP A 32 -43.85 -40.09 -54.44
CA ASP A 32 -43.39 -40.54 -55.77
C ASP A 32 -42.39 -39.59 -56.51
N ALA A 33 -41.80 -40.11 -57.59
CA ALA A 33 -41.28 -39.47 -58.81
C ALA A 33 -40.19 -38.36 -58.76
N ALA A 34 -38.97 -38.73 -59.20
CA ALA A 34 -37.99 -37.79 -59.78
C ALA A 34 -38.27 -37.53 -61.29
N PRO A 35 -37.75 -36.42 -61.86
CA PRO A 35 -36.78 -36.65 -62.93
C PRO A 35 -35.57 -35.68 -62.98
N ARG A 36 -34.47 -36.18 -63.55
CA ARG A 36 -33.19 -35.46 -63.73
C ARG A 36 -33.29 -34.33 -64.77
N ARG A 37 -32.57 -33.21 -64.54
CA ARG A 37 -32.07 -32.30 -65.59
C ARG A 37 -30.57 -32.02 -65.42
N LYS A 38 -29.89 -31.82 -66.57
CA LYS A 38 -28.43 -31.60 -66.68
C LYS A 38 -28.02 -30.16 -66.31
N PRO A 39 -26.74 -29.90 -65.97
CA PRO A 39 -26.31 -28.64 -65.39
C PRO A 39 -26.08 -27.53 -66.42
N GLN A 40 -26.29 -26.27 -66.01
CA GLN A 40 -25.70 -25.10 -66.66
C GLN A 40 -25.02 -24.20 -65.62
N SER A 41 -23.86 -23.69 -66.00
CA SER A 41 -22.96 -22.89 -65.17
C SER A 41 -23.33 -21.41 -65.17
N ARG A 42 -22.99 -20.73 -64.06
CA ARG A 42 -22.73 -19.28 -63.84
C ARG A 42 -23.55 -18.64 -62.71
N ALA A 43 -23.05 -18.71 -61.48
CA ALA A 43 -23.30 -17.74 -60.40
C ALA A 43 -22.48 -18.08 -59.12
N ARG A 44 -21.15 -17.97 -59.16
CA ARG A 44 -20.29 -18.25 -57.99
C ARG A 44 -19.04 -17.37 -57.91
N TRP A 45 -19.19 -16.06 -58.13
CA TRP A 45 -18.06 -15.10 -58.09
C TRP A 45 -18.34 -13.74 -57.42
N LEU A 46 -19.56 -13.45 -56.93
CA LEU A 46 -19.82 -12.21 -56.17
C LEU A 46 -19.88 -12.39 -54.64
N GLY A 47 -20.07 -13.61 -54.14
CA GLY A 47 -20.22 -13.86 -52.69
C GLY A 47 -18.92 -13.82 -51.88
N LEU A 48 -17.77 -14.15 -52.48
CA LEU A 48 -16.49 -14.16 -51.74
C LEU A 48 -15.83 -12.78 -51.64
N SER A 49 -16.00 -11.90 -52.64
CA SER A 49 -15.35 -10.59 -52.63
C SER A 49 -15.88 -9.69 -51.51
N CYS A 50 -17.20 -9.63 -51.28
CA CYS A 50 -17.76 -8.77 -50.23
C CYS A 50 -17.32 -9.18 -48.82
N CYS A 51 -17.25 -10.48 -48.52
CA CYS A 51 -16.72 -10.94 -47.23
C CYS A 51 -15.22 -10.65 -47.08
N PHE A 52 -14.43 -10.81 -48.14
CA PHE A 52 -12.99 -10.51 -48.11
C PHE A 52 -12.70 -9.02 -47.97
N PHE A 53 -13.46 -8.14 -48.65
CA PHE A 53 -13.34 -6.69 -48.49
C PHE A 53 -13.86 -6.20 -47.13
N ALA A 54 -14.87 -6.85 -46.53
CA ALA A 54 -15.31 -6.53 -45.17
C ALA A 54 -14.28 -6.95 -44.11
N SER A 55 -13.67 -8.13 -44.24
CA SER A 55 -12.62 -8.58 -43.31
C SER A 55 -11.32 -7.79 -43.48
N VAL A 56 -10.89 -7.50 -44.71
CA VAL A 56 -9.75 -6.61 -44.97
C VAL A 56 -10.05 -5.18 -44.53
N GLY A 57 -11.29 -4.70 -44.67
CA GLY A 57 -11.72 -3.41 -44.15
C GLY A 57 -11.67 -3.32 -42.63
N LEU A 58 -12.15 -4.34 -41.91
CA LEU A 58 -12.03 -4.44 -40.44
C LEU A 58 -10.58 -4.57 -39.99
N MET A 59 -9.77 -5.36 -40.69
CA MET A 59 -8.35 -5.57 -40.37
C MET A 59 -7.53 -4.29 -40.65
N MET A 60 -7.78 -3.60 -41.77
CA MET A 60 -7.19 -2.29 -42.05
C MET A 60 -7.72 -1.22 -41.10
N HIS A 61 -8.99 -1.23 -40.68
CA HIS A 61 -9.49 -0.26 -39.71
C HIS A 61 -8.93 -0.51 -38.31
N GLY A 62 -8.68 -1.77 -37.93
CA GLY A 62 -7.92 -2.15 -36.74
C GLY A 62 -6.47 -1.66 -36.81
N LEU A 63 -5.75 -2.01 -37.87
CA LEU A 63 -4.35 -1.58 -38.10
C LEU A 63 -4.19 -0.06 -38.22
N LEU A 64 -5.14 0.63 -38.87
CA LEU A 64 -5.17 2.09 -38.94
C LEU A 64 -5.46 2.72 -37.57
N ARG A 65 -6.30 2.09 -36.75
CA ARG A 65 -6.58 2.55 -35.39
C ARG A 65 -5.38 2.34 -34.47
N GLU A 66 -4.71 1.20 -34.56
CA GLU A 66 -3.42 0.95 -33.90
C GLU A 66 -2.35 1.96 -34.36
N TRP A 67 -2.30 2.32 -35.66
CA TRP A 67 -1.42 3.36 -36.17
C TRP A 67 -1.78 4.78 -35.68
N THR A 68 -3.06 5.08 -35.45
CA THR A 68 -3.45 6.38 -34.84
C THR A 68 -3.20 6.41 -33.33
N ASP A 69 -3.43 5.31 -32.62
CA ASP A 69 -3.20 5.19 -31.17
C ASP A 69 -1.69 5.15 -30.86
N ALA A 70 -0.83 4.70 -31.78
CA ALA A 70 0.62 4.80 -31.66
C ALA A 70 1.12 6.26 -31.47
N GLY A 71 0.31 7.27 -31.79
CA GLY A 71 0.62 8.68 -31.54
C GLY A 71 0.40 9.16 -30.10
N VAL A 72 -0.19 8.35 -29.20
CA VAL A 72 -0.60 8.80 -27.86
C VAL A 72 -0.17 7.81 -26.76
N LEU A 73 0.42 8.34 -25.68
CA LEU A 73 0.66 7.59 -24.45
C LEU A 73 -0.41 7.92 -23.41
N ASN A 74 -1.11 6.91 -22.92
CA ASN A 74 -1.88 7.00 -21.68
C ASN A 74 -0.94 6.65 -20.52
N VAL A 75 -0.59 7.64 -19.70
CA VAL A 75 0.39 7.49 -18.60
C VAL A 75 -0.32 7.63 -17.27
N VAL A 76 0.01 6.75 -16.33
CA VAL A 76 -0.53 6.74 -14.96
C VAL A 76 0.63 6.72 -13.97
N THR A 77 0.51 7.45 -12.86
CA THR A 77 1.37 7.27 -11.68
C THR A 77 0.52 7.13 -10.41
N TRP A 78 0.97 6.31 -9.46
CA TRP A 78 0.28 6.13 -8.19
C TRP A 78 1.23 5.61 -7.09
N ASN A 79 1.37 6.38 -6.00
CA ASN A 79 1.90 5.84 -4.75
C ASN A 79 0.83 4.98 -4.07
N ILE A 80 1.16 3.71 -3.80
CA ILE A 80 0.21 2.73 -3.25
C ILE A 80 0.39 2.46 -1.75
N ALA A 81 1.29 3.16 -1.04
CA ALA A 81 1.36 3.17 0.42
C ALA A 81 1.33 4.63 0.93
N ALA A 82 0.75 4.92 2.10
CA ALA A 82 0.43 4.01 3.20
C ALA A 82 -1.07 3.89 3.52
N ILE A 83 -1.40 2.77 4.18
CA ILE A 83 -2.24 2.84 5.38
C ILE A 83 -1.50 2.01 6.41
N ASN A 84 -1.20 2.61 7.55
CA ASN A 84 -0.52 1.95 8.66
C ASN A 84 -1.36 0.75 9.15
N ASN A 85 -0.76 -0.16 9.89
CA ASN A 85 -1.47 -1.30 10.48
C ASN A 85 -2.60 -0.86 11.44
N ASN A 86 -2.57 0.40 11.89
CA ASN A 86 -3.63 1.05 12.64
C ASN A 86 -4.81 1.48 11.73
N PRO A 87 -5.98 0.82 11.80
CA PRO A 87 -7.14 1.15 10.97
C PRO A 87 -7.78 2.51 11.30
N PHE A 88 -7.42 3.11 12.44
CA PHE A 88 -7.90 4.42 12.90
C PHE A 88 -6.84 5.53 12.80
N GLU A 89 -5.65 5.30 12.21
CA GLU A 89 -4.58 6.34 12.22
C GLU A 89 -5.05 7.64 11.56
N TYR A 90 -5.82 7.54 10.48
CA TYR A 90 -6.34 8.66 9.72
C TYR A 90 -7.86 8.75 9.81
N TRP A 91 -8.37 9.98 9.75
CA TRP A 91 -9.75 10.22 9.38
C TRP A 91 -9.97 9.63 7.98
N ILE A 92 -11.05 8.86 7.79
CA ILE A 92 -11.42 8.33 6.48
C ILE A 92 -12.83 8.77 6.10
N THR A 93 -13.13 8.78 4.81
CA THR A 93 -14.51 8.94 4.33
C THR A 93 -15.25 7.60 4.46
N HIS A 94 -16.26 7.54 5.33
CA HIS A 94 -17.03 6.33 5.64
C HIS A 94 -18.54 6.60 5.51
N ASN A 95 -19.26 5.67 4.86
CA ASN A 95 -20.72 5.77 4.64
C ASN A 95 -21.56 5.27 5.83
N ASP A 96 -20.95 5.00 7.00
CA ASP A 96 -21.64 4.51 8.19
C ASP A 96 -21.65 5.64 9.23
N ALA A 97 -22.85 6.01 9.68
CA ALA A 97 -23.01 7.04 10.70
C ALA A 97 -22.43 6.60 12.06
N ASP A 98 -22.40 5.30 12.37
CA ASP A 98 -21.78 4.77 13.59
C ASP A 98 -20.26 5.06 13.59
N TYR A 99 -19.57 5.11 12.43
CA TYR A 99 -18.16 5.49 12.34
C TYR A 99 -17.93 6.97 12.64
N ASN A 100 -18.65 7.87 11.97
CA ASN A 100 -18.45 9.31 12.16
C ASN A 100 -18.75 9.69 13.62
N LYS A 101 -19.85 9.14 14.18
CA LYS A 101 -20.19 9.31 15.59
C LYS A 101 -19.11 8.76 16.53
N LEU A 102 -18.58 7.56 16.30
CA LEU A 102 -17.48 6.99 17.11
C LEU A 102 -16.28 7.95 17.16
N MET A 103 -15.86 8.47 16.02
CA MET A 103 -14.66 9.32 15.94
C MET A 103 -14.88 10.70 16.56
N GLU A 104 -16.07 11.30 16.39
CA GLU A 104 -16.48 12.54 17.06
C GLU A 104 -16.59 12.37 18.58
N ASP A 105 -17.15 11.26 19.06
CA ASP A 105 -17.26 10.98 20.50
C ASP A 105 -15.88 10.70 21.13
N VAL A 106 -14.96 10.01 20.41
CA VAL A 106 -13.57 9.82 20.85
C VAL A 106 -12.84 11.16 20.96
N GLN A 107 -12.94 12.02 19.93
CA GLN A 107 -12.40 13.38 19.99
C GLN A 107 -12.99 14.14 21.19
N THR A 108 -14.30 14.09 21.39
CA THR A 108 -15.00 14.77 22.49
C THR A 108 -14.57 14.24 23.86
N PHE A 109 -14.33 12.93 23.98
CA PHE A 109 -13.75 12.34 25.20
C PHE A 109 -12.34 12.90 25.46
N ILE A 110 -11.50 13.02 24.44
CA ILE A 110 -10.11 13.45 24.62
C ILE A 110 -10.00 14.96 24.82
N ASP A 111 -10.82 15.78 24.15
CA ASP A 111 -10.84 17.22 24.32
C ASP A 111 -11.49 17.65 25.64
N ALA A 112 -12.65 17.07 25.98
CA ALA A 112 -13.45 17.38 27.16
C ALA A 112 -13.86 16.10 27.91
N PRO A 113 -12.92 15.42 28.60
CA PRO A 113 -13.24 14.16 29.29
C PRO A 113 -14.20 14.38 30.47
N GLY A 114 -14.05 15.50 31.19
CA GLY A 114 -14.86 15.80 32.38
C GLY A 114 -14.65 14.76 33.48
N GLU A 115 -15.72 14.30 34.11
CA GLU A 115 -15.69 13.24 35.13
C GLU A 115 -15.18 11.89 34.59
N ARG A 116 -15.21 11.69 33.27
CA ARG A 116 -14.66 10.50 32.60
C ARG A 116 -13.13 10.50 32.56
N ASP A 117 -12.48 11.61 32.92
CA ASP A 117 -11.04 11.60 33.20
C ASP A 117 -10.82 10.94 34.57
N VAL A 118 -10.85 9.62 34.59
CA VAL A 118 -10.59 8.81 35.78
C VAL A 118 -9.10 8.66 36.04
N LEU A 119 -8.71 8.14 37.21
CA LEU A 119 -7.31 7.80 37.46
C LEU A 119 -6.91 6.57 36.62
N VAL A 120 -5.64 6.49 36.21
CA VAL A 120 -5.09 5.31 35.52
C VAL A 120 -5.35 4.04 36.31
N SER A 121 -5.22 4.09 37.65
CA SER A 121 -5.53 2.98 38.57
C SER A 121 -6.98 2.47 38.53
N GLN A 122 -7.92 3.23 37.96
CA GLN A 122 -9.31 2.79 37.77
C GLN A 122 -9.53 2.06 36.44
N VAL A 123 -8.59 2.18 35.49
CA VAL A 123 -8.64 1.52 34.17
C VAL A 123 -7.63 0.37 34.11
N PHE A 124 -6.37 0.65 34.38
CA PHE A 124 -5.32 -0.35 34.57
C PHE A 124 -5.16 -0.57 36.08
N THR A 125 -5.78 -1.63 36.62
CA THR A 125 -5.94 -1.74 38.08
C THR A 125 -4.66 -2.16 38.81
N PRO A 126 -4.54 -1.93 40.13
CA PRO A 126 -3.42 -2.46 40.92
C PRO A 126 -3.26 -3.99 40.81
N ALA A 127 -4.34 -4.74 40.60
CA ALA A 127 -4.27 -6.18 40.34
C ALA A 127 -3.59 -6.48 39.00
N MET A 128 -3.97 -5.77 37.93
CA MET A 128 -3.32 -5.88 36.62
C MET A 128 -1.83 -5.50 36.68
N PHE A 129 -1.48 -4.46 37.44
CA PHE A 129 -0.09 -4.13 37.69
C PHE A 129 0.66 -5.25 38.42
N GLY A 130 0.07 -5.85 39.46
CA GLY A 130 0.67 -6.97 40.20
C GLY A 130 0.93 -8.19 39.29
N GLU A 131 -0.03 -8.56 38.45
CA GLU A 131 0.13 -9.60 37.43
C GLU A 131 1.24 -9.25 36.42
N LEU A 132 1.29 -7.99 35.94
CA LEU A 132 2.33 -7.54 35.04
C LEU A 132 3.72 -7.59 35.69
N LYS A 133 3.85 -7.16 36.96
CA LYS A 133 5.11 -7.25 37.73
C LYS A 133 5.54 -8.71 37.87
N ALA A 134 4.62 -9.62 38.14
CA ALA A 134 4.91 -11.06 38.21
C ALA A 134 5.40 -11.63 36.86
N LEU A 135 4.75 -11.28 35.75
CA LEU A 135 5.15 -11.70 34.40
C LEU A 135 6.53 -11.14 33.98
N MET A 136 6.82 -9.89 34.31
CA MET A 136 8.15 -9.29 34.11
C MET A 136 9.22 -9.93 35.02
N GLY A 137 8.84 -10.30 36.25
CA GLY A 137 9.70 -11.01 37.20
C GLY A 137 10.05 -12.43 36.77
N ALA A 138 9.09 -13.18 36.22
CA ALA A 138 9.34 -14.49 35.62
C ALA A 138 10.33 -14.44 34.44
N ARG A 139 10.44 -13.28 33.78
CA ARG A 139 11.43 -13.01 32.72
C ARG A 139 12.75 -12.43 33.23
N GLN A 140 12.94 -12.35 34.55
CA GLN A 140 14.15 -11.84 35.21
C GLN A 140 14.54 -10.42 34.77
N TRP A 141 13.55 -9.57 34.45
CA TRP A 141 13.83 -8.18 34.08
C TRP A 141 14.30 -7.37 35.29
N PRO A 142 15.37 -6.57 35.17
CA PRO A 142 15.91 -5.81 36.29
C PRO A 142 15.06 -4.57 36.61
N GLY A 143 15.17 -4.08 37.85
CA GLY A 143 14.63 -2.78 38.26
C GLY A 143 13.10 -2.73 38.46
N LEU A 144 12.45 -3.87 38.70
CA LEU A 144 10.99 -3.93 38.87
C LEU A 144 10.48 -3.14 40.07
N ASP A 145 11.29 -2.99 41.13
CA ASP A 145 10.89 -2.21 42.31
C ASP A 145 10.90 -0.70 42.02
N ALA A 146 11.82 -0.21 41.17
CA ALA A 146 11.79 1.17 40.68
C ALA A 146 10.62 1.41 39.69
N VAL A 147 10.18 0.38 38.97
CA VAL A 147 8.95 0.44 38.13
C VAL A 147 7.69 0.42 38.99
N GLU A 148 7.69 -0.31 40.12
CA GLU A 148 6.61 -0.28 41.11
C GLU A 148 6.55 1.03 41.89
N GLU A 149 7.68 1.60 42.26
CA GLU A 149 7.76 2.97 42.80
C GLU A 149 7.18 3.96 41.80
N ARG A 150 7.54 3.86 40.51
CA ARG A 150 7.00 4.74 39.47
C ARG A 150 5.51 4.50 39.19
N TRP A 151 5.03 3.28 39.33
CA TRP A 151 3.61 2.95 39.28
C TRP A 151 2.84 3.60 40.45
N THR A 152 3.28 3.34 41.68
CA THR A 152 2.58 3.75 42.90
C THR A 152 2.62 5.26 43.14
N SER A 153 3.77 5.91 42.93
CA SER A 153 3.96 7.35 43.20
C SER A 153 3.49 8.29 42.07
N ASP A 154 3.45 7.83 40.83
CA ASP A 154 3.21 8.68 39.65
C ASP A 154 2.13 8.08 38.73
N LEU A 155 2.43 7.00 38.00
CA LEU A 155 1.61 6.57 36.87
C LEU A 155 0.17 6.18 37.27
N SER A 156 -0.03 5.53 38.41
CA SER A 156 -1.35 5.11 38.91
C SER A 156 -2.25 6.27 39.36
N GLN A 157 -1.65 7.41 39.72
CA GLN A 157 -2.31 8.61 40.23
C GLN A 157 -2.60 9.64 39.13
N ARG A 158 -2.09 9.42 37.92
CA ARG A 158 -2.39 10.26 36.76
C ARG A 158 -3.83 10.08 36.31
N LYS A 159 -4.37 11.16 35.73
CA LYS A 159 -5.62 11.18 34.99
C LYS A 159 -5.40 10.60 33.58
N ILE A 160 -6.29 9.71 33.11
CA ILE A 160 -6.07 8.93 31.89
C ILE A 160 -5.88 9.79 30.63
N ILE A 161 -6.61 10.91 30.50
CA ILE A 161 -6.50 11.84 29.38
C ILE A 161 -5.52 12.96 29.72
N SER A 162 -5.84 13.79 30.72
CA SER A 162 -5.07 15.01 31.01
C SER A 162 -3.69 14.75 31.62
N GLY A 163 -3.49 13.64 32.34
CA GLY A 163 -2.23 13.31 33.02
C GLY A 163 -1.38 12.24 32.33
N PHE A 164 -1.95 11.43 31.43
CA PHE A 164 -1.25 10.34 30.74
C PHE A 164 -1.23 10.53 29.22
N LEU A 165 -2.38 10.45 28.52
CA LEU A 165 -2.37 10.55 27.05
C LEU A 165 -1.89 11.90 26.51
N LYS A 166 -2.19 13.01 27.21
CA LYS A 166 -1.74 14.36 26.82
C LYS A 166 -0.34 14.74 27.34
N ASP A 167 0.35 13.88 28.09
CA ASP A 167 1.71 14.20 28.57
C ASP A 167 2.75 14.08 27.44
N SER A 168 3.24 15.22 26.97
CA SER A 168 4.29 15.30 25.95
C SER A 168 5.58 14.62 26.38
N ALA A 169 5.93 14.63 27.67
CA ALA A 169 7.16 14.03 28.17
C ALA A 169 7.15 12.49 28.02
N LEU A 170 6.00 11.82 28.19
CA LEU A 170 5.88 10.38 27.90
C LEU A 170 6.09 10.08 26.41
N GLY A 171 5.60 10.96 25.53
CA GLY A 171 5.78 10.90 24.08
C GLY A 171 7.24 11.10 23.65
N GLU A 172 7.91 12.12 24.20
CA GLU A 172 9.33 12.42 23.96
C GLU A 172 10.26 11.30 24.43
N LYS A 173 9.96 10.71 25.60
CA LYS A 173 10.64 9.52 26.15
C LYS A 173 10.35 8.23 25.37
N ARG A 174 9.42 8.27 24.41
CA ARG A 174 9.00 7.16 23.54
C ARG A 174 8.45 5.93 24.28
N LEU A 175 8.00 6.06 25.53
CA LEU A 175 7.61 4.93 26.38
C LEU A 175 6.43 4.13 25.81
N THR A 176 5.56 4.73 25.01
CA THR A 176 4.47 4.06 24.28
C THR A 176 4.85 3.73 22.83
N SER A 177 5.50 4.66 22.12
CA SER A 177 5.73 4.53 20.67
C SER A 177 6.93 3.66 20.27
N MET A 178 7.92 3.42 21.15
CA MET A 178 8.96 2.41 20.91
C MET A 178 8.44 0.97 20.99
N PRO A 179 7.73 0.55 22.07
CA PRO A 179 7.21 -0.80 22.12
C PRO A 179 6.09 -1.02 21.09
N ASP A 180 5.23 -0.03 20.82
CA ASP A 180 4.24 -0.11 19.74
C ASP A 180 4.90 -0.43 18.39
N ARG A 181 5.97 0.27 18.01
CA ARG A 181 6.73 0.00 16.77
C ARG A 181 7.23 -1.46 16.65
N VAL A 182 7.39 -2.17 17.75
CA VAL A 182 7.97 -3.53 17.79
C VAL A 182 6.90 -4.61 17.96
N THR A 183 5.85 -4.36 18.74
CA THR A 183 4.85 -5.37 19.12
C THR A 183 3.44 -5.13 18.59
N ASN A 184 3.15 -3.99 17.95
CA ASN A 184 1.83 -3.70 17.39
C ASN A 184 1.39 -4.77 16.38
N THR A 185 2.19 -5.02 15.34
CA THR A 185 1.92 -5.98 14.27
C THR A 185 3.22 -6.70 13.94
N ILE A 186 3.26 -8.02 14.10
CA ILE A 186 4.47 -8.84 13.97
C ILE A 186 4.30 -9.81 12.80
N ASN A 187 5.18 -9.73 11.79
CA ASN A 187 5.23 -10.69 10.68
C ASN A 187 5.65 -12.08 11.19
N VAL A 188 4.88 -13.12 10.84
CA VAL A 188 5.16 -14.51 11.25
C VAL A 188 5.67 -15.37 10.10
N ALA A 189 6.38 -16.45 10.44
CA ALA A 189 6.87 -17.44 9.50
C ALA A 189 5.70 -18.15 8.80
N GLY A 190 5.86 -18.45 7.51
CA GLY A 190 4.78 -18.96 6.65
C GLY A 190 3.88 -17.86 6.04
N GLY A 191 4.05 -16.60 6.46
CA GLY A 191 3.26 -15.46 6.00
C GLY A 191 2.11 -15.11 6.94
N GLY A 192 1.61 -13.88 6.81
CA GLY A 192 0.63 -13.31 7.73
C GLY A 192 1.24 -12.58 8.92
N VAL A 193 0.39 -12.11 9.82
CA VAL A 193 0.76 -11.26 10.96
C VAL A 193 0.09 -11.69 12.26
N ALA A 194 0.78 -11.47 13.37
CA ALA A 194 0.24 -11.54 14.72
C ALA A 194 0.07 -10.12 15.28
N ASN A 195 -1.14 -9.79 15.72
CA ASN A 195 -1.53 -8.46 16.17
C ASN A 195 -1.66 -8.44 17.70
N ARG A 196 -1.00 -7.49 18.37
CA ARG A 196 -1.18 -7.25 19.81
C ARG A 196 -2.63 -6.83 20.09
N PRO A 197 -3.27 -7.23 21.19
CA PRO A 197 -4.60 -6.74 21.56
C PRO A 197 -4.61 -5.24 21.85
N THR A 198 -5.03 -4.43 20.88
CA THR A 198 -5.15 -2.97 21.00
C THR A 198 -6.17 -2.43 20.01
N VAL A 199 -6.70 -1.22 20.27
CA VAL A 199 -7.61 -0.51 19.37
C VAL A 199 -6.93 -0.17 18.03
N ILE A 200 -5.61 0.04 18.05
CA ILE A 200 -4.83 0.63 16.96
C ILE A 200 -4.11 -0.40 16.07
N ASN A 201 -4.73 -1.56 15.84
CA ASN A 201 -4.31 -2.52 14.83
C ASN A 201 -5.48 -3.43 14.38
N CYS A 202 -5.16 -4.52 13.69
CA CYS A 202 -6.11 -5.51 13.20
C CYS A 202 -6.22 -6.78 14.05
N PHE A 203 -6.09 -6.66 15.38
CA PHE A 203 -6.45 -7.73 16.31
C PHE A 203 -7.94 -8.09 16.19
N GLY A 204 -8.25 -9.38 16.20
CA GLY A 204 -9.61 -9.89 15.95
C GLY A 204 -10.29 -10.56 17.15
N GLY A 205 -9.65 -10.55 18.32
CA GLY A 205 -10.22 -11.12 19.55
C GLY A 205 -11.10 -10.13 20.34
N ASP A 206 -11.59 -10.58 21.49
CA ASP A 206 -12.51 -9.80 22.31
C ASP A 206 -11.79 -8.65 23.05
N MET A 207 -12.28 -7.43 22.85
CA MET A 207 -11.88 -6.23 23.59
C MET A 207 -13.12 -5.45 24.08
N SER A 208 -14.29 -6.10 24.18
CA SER A 208 -15.54 -5.49 24.64
C SER A 208 -15.51 -5.09 26.11
N SER A 209 -14.53 -5.58 26.87
CA SER A 209 -14.30 -5.25 28.26
C SER A 209 -12.81 -5.18 28.58
N ILE A 210 -12.47 -4.42 29.62
CA ILE A 210 -11.09 -4.34 30.16
C ILE A 210 -10.58 -5.72 30.65
N PRO A 211 -11.37 -6.56 31.35
CA PRO A 211 -10.98 -7.94 31.65
C PRO A 211 -10.71 -8.82 30.41
N SER A 212 -11.57 -8.77 29.39
CA SER A 212 -11.37 -9.53 28.14
C SER A 212 -10.05 -9.13 27.46
N TRP A 213 -9.87 -7.82 27.28
CA TRP A 213 -8.65 -7.27 26.69
C TRP A 213 -7.40 -7.66 27.50
N TRP A 214 -7.45 -7.62 28.84
CA TRP A 214 -6.28 -7.92 29.67
C TRP A 214 -5.83 -9.38 29.60
N ALA A 215 -6.78 -10.31 29.49
CA ALA A 215 -6.49 -11.72 29.28
C ALA A 215 -5.75 -11.94 27.94
N GLU A 216 -6.32 -11.42 26.85
CA GLU A 216 -5.70 -11.46 25.52
C GLU A 216 -4.32 -10.79 25.51
N TRP A 217 -4.20 -9.59 26.11
CA TRP A 217 -2.98 -8.77 26.05
C TRP A 217 -1.77 -9.45 26.71
N LYS A 218 -1.96 -10.00 27.91
CA LYS A 218 -0.90 -10.79 28.58
C LYS A 218 -0.60 -12.06 27.81
N GLY A 219 -1.63 -12.78 27.37
CA GLY A 219 -1.49 -14.02 26.59
C GLY A 219 -0.64 -13.79 25.34
N PHE A 220 -0.90 -12.72 24.59
CA PHE A 220 -0.07 -12.29 23.48
C PHE A 220 1.35 -11.91 23.92
N MET A 221 1.50 -11.00 24.90
CA MET A 221 2.81 -10.42 25.21
C MET A 221 3.78 -11.38 25.89
N PHE A 222 3.30 -12.30 26.74
CA PHE A 222 4.13 -13.09 27.66
C PHE A 222 4.02 -14.61 27.52
N GLU A 223 2.91 -15.14 26.98
CA GLU A 223 2.61 -16.58 27.02
C GLU A 223 2.73 -17.24 25.64
N LYS A 224 2.18 -16.59 24.60
CA LYS A 224 2.12 -17.12 23.24
C LYS A 224 3.44 -16.90 22.48
N ALA A 225 4.19 -17.97 22.27
CA ALA A 225 5.33 -17.95 21.37
C ALA A 225 4.86 -17.78 19.91
N LEU A 226 5.48 -16.83 19.20
CA LEU A 226 5.26 -16.61 17.77
C LEU A 226 6.40 -17.23 16.97
N ALA A 227 6.05 -17.96 15.92
CA ALA A 227 6.99 -18.42 14.92
C ALA A 227 7.43 -17.23 14.05
N LEU A 228 8.65 -16.72 14.24
CA LEU A 228 9.19 -15.60 13.47
C LEU A 228 10.18 -16.09 12.39
N PRO A 229 10.27 -15.42 11.23
CA PRO A 229 11.30 -15.73 10.24
C PRO A 229 12.69 -15.39 10.79
N GLY A 230 13.57 -16.37 10.80
CA GLY A 230 14.98 -16.23 11.15
C GLY A 230 15.79 -15.63 10.00
N ARG A 231 16.93 -15.00 10.32
CA ARG A 231 17.80 -14.35 9.32
C ARG A 231 18.35 -15.31 8.27
N ASP A 232 18.57 -16.56 8.68
CA ASP A 232 19.14 -17.61 7.83
C ASP A 232 18.04 -18.48 7.15
N GLY A 233 16.81 -17.96 7.05
CA GLY A 233 15.65 -18.68 6.50
C GLY A 233 14.99 -19.70 7.44
N GLY A 234 15.55 -19.89 8.64
CA GLY A 234 14.94 -20.73 9.70
C GLY A 234 13.72 -20.09 10.37
N VAL A 235 13.21 -20.72 11.43
CA VAL A 235 12.06 -20.22 12.21
C VAL A 235 12.44 -20.16 13.69
N THR A 236 12.22 -19.00 14.32
CA THR A 236 12.53 -18.77 15.75
C THR A 236 11.25 -18.56 16.55
N GLN A 237 11.01 -19.40 17.55
CA GLN A 237 9.89 -19.21 18.49
C GLN A 237 10.21 -18.07 19.46
N THR A 238 9.42 -17.00 19.40
CA THR A 238 9.68 -15.74 20.12
C THR A 238 8.44 -15.27 20.87
N ILE A 239 8.54 -15.10 22.18
CA ILE A 239 7.54 -14.39 22.99
C ILE A 239 7.66 -12.88 22.70
N PRO A 240 6.58 -12.14 22.34
CA PRO A 240 6.66 -10.72 21.94
C PRO A 240 7.37 -9.79 22.93
N ALA A 241 7.19 -9.99 24.25
CA ALA A 241 7.94 -9.23 25.26
C ALA A 241 9.48 -9.36 25.11
N SER A 242 9.98 -10.45 24.51
CA SER A 242 11.42 -10.65 24.23
C SER A 242 11.95 -9.72 23.13
N MET A 243 11.08 -9.14 22.31
CA MET A 243 11.46 -8.25 21.21
C MET A 243 11.71 -6.82 21.70
N LEU A 244 11.25 -6.47 22.91
CA LEU A 244 11.41 -5.15 23.49
C LEU A 244 12.88 -4.86 23.84
N ALA A 245 13.38 -3.73 23.35
CA ALA A 245 14.77 -3.31 23.51
C ALA A 245 14.88 -2.12 24.49
N LYS A 246 16.03 -2.03 25.17
CA LYS A 246 16.41 -0.89 26.01
C LYS A 246 16.32 0.41 25.20
N ILE A 247 15.51 1.37 25.66
CA ILE A 247 15.47 2.71 25.08
C ILE A 247 16.75 3.42 25.55
N LYS A 248 17.59 3.84 24.60
CA LYS A 248 18.92 4.40 24.89
C LYS A 248 18.89 5.92 24.95
N ARG A 249 19.42 6.54 26.02
CA ARG A 249 19.49 8.00 26.18
C ARG A 249 20.32 8.67 25.08
N SER A 250 21.35 7.98 24.60
CA SER A 250 22.17 8.43 23.46
C SER A 250 21.40 8.59 22.14
N LYS A 251 20.23 7.97 22.01
CA LYS A 251 19.32 8.14 20.86
C LYS A 251 18.07 8.98 21.21
N TYR A 252 17.63 8.93 22.45
CA TYR A 252 16.43 9.60 22.95
C TYR A 252 16.77 10.38 24.23
N PRO A 253 17.30 11.62 24.13
CA PRO A 253 17.87 12.33 25.28
C PRO A 253 16.85 12.74 26.36
N ALA A 254 15.55 12.60 26.10
CA ALA A 254 14.48 12.90 27.04
C ALA A 254 14.36 11.89 28.21
N ILE A 255 14.91 10.68 28.10
CA ILE A 255 14.96 9.75 29.23
C ILE A 255 16.17 10.04 30.11
N THR A 256 15.99 9.91 31.43
CA THR A 256 17.10 9.91 32.40
C THR A 256 17.89 8.61 32.32
N GLU A 257 19.09 8.58 32.89
CA GLU A 257 19.90 7.35 33.00
C GLU A 257 19.21 6.27 33.85
N ALA A 258 18.50 6.67 34.90
CA ALA A 258 17.67 5.77 35.70
C ALA A 258 16.54 5.16 34.85
N GLU A 259 15.80 5.97 34.09
CA GLU A 259 14.74 5.51 33.18
C GLU A 259 15.29 4.64 32.04
N GLU A 260 16.47 4.94 31.50
CA GLU A 260 17.17 4.06 30.54
C GLU A 260 17.40 2.67 31.14
N ASN A 261 17.91 2.59 32.37
CA ASN A 261 18.23 1.32 33.04
C ASN A 261 17.00 0.43 33.32
N ILE A 262 15.82 1.02 33.51
CA ILE A 262 14.54 0.29 33.69
C ILE A 262 13.63 0.34 32.45
N SER A 263 14.13 0.80 31.29
CA SER A 263 13.29 1.15 30.15
C SER A 263 12.51 -0.01 29.53
N VAL A 264 12.95 -1.27 29.69
CA VAL A 264 12.19 -2.45 29.19
C VAL A 264 10.92 -2.70 30.02
N PRO A 265 10.97 -2.92 31.35
CA PRO A 265 9.75 -3.02 32.14
C PRO A 265 8.93 -1.71 32.14
N LEU A 266 9.58 -0.52 32.15
CA LEU A 266 8.87 0.77 32.15
C LEU A 266 8.09 1.03 30.85
N GLN A 267 8.66 0.76 29.66
CA GLN A 267 7.93 0.91 28.40
C GLN A 267 6.81 -0.14 28.28
N THR A 268 6.98 -1.32 28.87
CA THR A 268 5.95 -2.37 28.89
C THR A 268 4.75 -1.95 29.73
N LEU A 269 4.98 -1.37 30.92
CA LEU A 269 3.94 -0.77 31.75
C LEU A 269 3.23 0.39 31.03
N ALA A 270 3.98 1.31 30.44
CA ALA A 270 3.41 2.43 29.70
C ALA A 270 2.58 1.98 28.48
N GLN A 271 3.01 0.93 27.77
CA GLN A 271 2.26 0.32 26.68
C GLN A 271 0.94 -0.32 27.16
N ALA A 272 0.98 -1.08 28.27
CA ALA A 272 -0.21 -1.69 28.85
C ALA A 272 -1.24 -0.63 29.30
N ILE A 273 -0.79 0.44 29.97
CA ILE A 273 -1.66 1.57 30.36
C ILE A 273 -2.25 2.25 29.11
N PHE A 274 -1.43 2.52 28.09
CA PHE A 274 -1.89 3.16 26.85
C PHE A 274 -2.99 2.34 26.15
N ASP A 275 -2.78 1.04 25.96
CA ASP A 275 -3.78 0.15 25.35
C ASP A 275 -5.05 0.07 26.19
N ALA A 276 -4.93 -0.07 27.53
CA ALA A 276 -6.06 -0.10 28.45
C ALA A 276 -6.90 1.19 28.38
N VAL A 277 -6.24 2.36 28.32
CA VAL A 277 -6.93 3.66 28.20
C VAL A 277 -7.64 3.77 26.85
N LEU A 278 -7.02 3.35 25.74
CA LEU A 278 -7.73 3.36 24.45
C LEU A 278 -8.96 2.45 24.46
N VAL A 279 -8.84 1.23 24.99
CA VAL A 279 -9.97 0.28 25.13
C VAL A 279 -11.07 0.86 26.02
N HIS A 280 -10.71 1.54 27.12
CA HIS A 280 -11.68 2.22 27.99
C HIS A 280 -12.40 3.36 27.26
N VAL A 281 -11.68 4.21 26.51
CA VAL A 281 -12.27 5.31 25.74
C VAL A 281 -13.28 4.78 24.72
N VAL A 282 -12.90 3.81 23.86
CA VAL A 282 -13.80 3.31 22.80
C VAL A 282 -15.00 2.54 23.35
N ASN A 283 -14.83 1.76 24.43
CA ASN A 283 -15.97 1.07 25.06
C ASN A 283 -16.91 2.05 25.80
N SER A 284 -16.39 3.17 26.30
CA SER A 284 -17.21 4.21 26.94
C SER A 284 -18.08 4.99 25.95
N VAL A 285 -17.58 5.25 24.73
CA VAL A 285 -18.33 5.97 23.69
C VAL A 285 -19.10 5.06 22.74
N SER A 286 -18.75 3.77 22.67
CA SER A 286 -19.41 2.77 21.83
C SER A 286 -19.84 1.54 22.64
N PRO A 287 -20.85 1.67 23.54
CA PRO A 287 -21.35 0.56 24.34
C PRO A 287 -21.79 -0.64 23.49
N GLY A 288 -21.55 -1.85 24.01
CA GLY A 288 -21.77 -3.09 23.26
C GLY A 288 -20.73 -3.36 22.16
N ALA A 289 -19.55 -2.72 22.25
CA ALA A 289 -18.38 -2.98 21.41
C ALA A 289 -18.60 -2.85 19.89
N LYS A 290 -19.58 -2.04 19.46
CA LYS A 290 -19.83 -1.78 18.02
C LYS A 290 -18.59 -1.26 17.29
N TRP A 291 -17.73 -0.52 17.99
CA TRP A 291 -16.44 -0.05 17.47
C TRP A 291 -15.53 -1.19 16.95
N GLN A 292 -15.57 -2.40 17.54
CA GLN A 292 -14.78 -3.53 17.05
C GLN A 292 -15.26 -3.98 15.66
N ARG A 293 -16.57 -3.96 15.39
CA ARG A 293 -17.11 -4.27 14.05
C ARG A 293 -16.59 -3.29 13.01
N LEU A 294 -16.61 -1.99 13.33
CA LEU A 294 -16.09 -0.93 12.46
C LEU A 294 -14.57 -1.08 12.23
N GLN A 295 -13.81 -1.33 13.31
CA GLN A 295 -12.38 -1.64 13.24
C GLN A 295 -12.09 -2.81 12.29
N GLN A 296 -12.83 -3.92 12.39
CA GLN A 296 -12.64 -5.07 11.50
C GLN A 296 -12.98 -4.74 10.04
N GLN A 297 -14.05 -3.99 9.78
CA GLN A 297 -14.40 -3.54 8.43
C GLN A 297 -13.29 -2.68 7.80
N MET A 298 -12.71 -1.75 8.57
CA MET A 298 -11.56 -0.96 8.12
C MET A 298 -10.32 -1.83 7.93
N CYS A 299 -10.04 -2.78 8.82
CA CYS A 299 -8.94 -3.73 8.64
C CYS A 299 -9.08 -4.60 7.37
N ASP A 300 -10.29 -5.06 7.05
CA ASP A 300 -10.57 -5.80 5.82
C ASP A 300 -10.44 -4.92 4.57
N ALA A 301 -10.75 -3.62 4.68
CA ALA A 301 -10.67 -2.69 3.57
C ALA A 301 -9.25 -2.17 3.30
N LEU A 302 -8.58 -1.73 4.36
CA LEU A 302 -7.41 -0.86 4.33
C LEU A 302 -6.10 -1.62 4.56
N ASN A 303 -6.18 -2.84 5.13
CA ASN A 303 -5.01 -3.67 5.43
C ASN A 303 -5.10 -5.04 4.72
N ARG A 304 -6.03 -5.92 5.11
CA ARG A 304 -6.06 -7.34 4.68
C ARG A 304 -6.35 -7.54 3.19
N ARG A 305 -7.26 -6.74 2.60
CA ARG A 305 -7.58 -6.79 1.16
C ARG A 305 -7.02 -5.60 0.37
N LYS A 306 -6.04 -4.87 0.92
CA LYS A 306 -5.43 -3.70 0.27
C LYS A 306 -4.90 -4.04 -1.13
N ASN A 307 -4.01 -5.03 -1.22
CA ASN A 307 -3.39 -5.44 -2.49
C ASN A 307 -4.43 -5.89 -3.52
N GLU A 308 -5.47 -6.62 -3.09
CA GLU A 308 -6.57 -7.05 -3.95
C GLU A 308 -7.33 -5.86 -4.55
N ARG A 309 -7.67 -4.85 -3.73
CA ARG A 309 -8.34 -3.62 -4.19
C ARG A 309 -7.47 -2.81 -5.15
N THR A 310 -6.18 -2.64 -4.82
CA THR A 310 -5.20 -1.96 -5.68
C THR A 310 -5.10 -2.67 -7.05
N LEU A 311 -4.92 -3.99 -7.07
CA LEU A 311 -4.89 -4.78 -8.31
C LEU A 311 -6.20 -4.69 -9.09
N ALA A 312 -7.35 -4.72 -8.42
CA ALA A 312 -8.66 -4.59 -9.06
C ALA A 312 -8.85 -3.21 -9.71
N ILE A 313 -8.41 -2.12 -9.06
CA ILE A 313 -8.44 -0.76 -9.65
C ILE A 313 -7.54 -0.70 -10.89
N LEU A 314 -6.30 -1.21 -10.81
CA LEU A 314 -5.37 -1.25 -11.95
C LEU A 314 -5.96 -2.06 -13.13
N ALA A 315 -6.46 -3.28 -12.86
CA ALA A 315 -6.97 -4.18 -13.89
C ALA A 315 -8.28 -3.69 -14.54
N ARG A 316 -9.19 -3.10 -13.76
CA ARG A 316 -10.51 -2.65 -14.23
C ARG A 316 -10.49 -1.25 -14.83
N THR A 317 -9.80 -0.31 -14.18
CA THR A 317 -9.95 1.14 -14.45
C THR A 317 -8.79 1.71 -15.26
N TYR A 318 -7.61 1.08 -15.23
CA TYR A 318 -6.36 1.61 -15.81
C TYR A 318 -5.63 0.63 -16.73
N SER A 319 -6.24 -0.50 -17.10
CA SER A 319 -5.55 -1.50 -17.93
C SER A 319 -5.40 -1.11 -19.41
N ASP A 320 -6.05 -0.03 -19.84
CA ASP A 320 -5.87 0.72 -21.09
C ASP A 320 -4.69 1.70 -21.09
N ALA A 321 -3.99 1.87 -19.95
CA ALA A 321 -2.78 2.67 -19.89
C ALA A 321 -1.66 2.07 -20.76
N THR A 322 -0.83 2.94 -21.34
CA THR A 322 0.41 2.57 -22.03
C THR A 322 1.53 2.32 -21.02
N ILE A 323 1.60 3.16 -19.98
CA ILE A 323 2.59 3.11 -18.89
C ILE A 323 1.87 3.32 -17.55
N ILE A 324 2.18 2.49 -16.54
CA ILE A 324 1.78 2.71 -15.15
C ILE A 324 3.02 2.71 -14.25
N PHE A 325 3.35 3.86 -13.70
CA PHE A 325 4.37 4.01 -12.65
C PHE A 325 3.73 3.74 -11.29
N LEU A 326 4.34 2.89 -10.47
CA LEU A 326 3.89 2.64 -9.10
C LEU A 326 5.04 2.90 -8.11
N GLN A 327 4.70 3.48 -6.98
CA GLN A 327 5.61 3.81 -5.88
C GLN A 327 5.21 3.07 -4.58
N GLU A 328 6.17 2.89 -3.66
CA GLU A 328 6.03 2.16 -2.39
C GLU A 328 5.40 0.75 -2.51
N THR A 329 5.77 0.00 -3.54
CA THR A 329 5.27 -1.37 -3.73
C THR A 329 6.02 -2.37 -2.85
N ALA A 330 5.28 -3.17 -2.08
CA ALA A 330 5.84 -4.29 -1.33
C ALA A 330 6.25 -5.45 -2.26
N SER A 331 7.28 -6.22 -1.90
CA SER A 331 7.77 -7.36 -2.68
C SER A 331 6.70 -8.42 -2.92
N VAL A 332 5.73 -8.55 -2.02
CA VAL A 332 4.54 -9.40 -2.21
C VAL A 332 3.59 -8.82 -3.26
N PHE A 333 3.40 -7.49 -3.27
CA PHE A 333 2.55 -6.80 -4.26
C PHE A 333 3.13 -6.95 -5.67
N VAL A 334 4.45 -6.77 -5.83
CA VAL A 334 5.20 -7.01 -7.06
C VAL A 334 4.88 -8.41 -7.61
N LYS A 335 5.10 -9.46 -6.81
CA LYS A 335 4.83 -10.85 -7.21
C LYS A 335 3.37 -11.10 -7.57
N THR A 336 2.42 -10.55 -6.81
CA THR A 336 0.98 -10.69 -7.15
C THR A 336 0.59 -9.92 -8.40
N THR A 337 1.28 -8.83 -8.74
CA THR A 337 1.07 -8.06 -9.98
C THR A 337 1.52 -8.87 -11.19
N GLU A 338 2.71 -9.47 -11.12
CA GLU A 338 3.26 -10.35 -12.17
C GLU A 338 2.40 -11.59 -12.41
N ALA A 339 1.76 -12.12 -11.37
CA ALA A 339 0.85 -13.26 -11.45
C ALA A 339 -0.61 -12.90 -11.78
N HIS A 340 -1.00 -11.62 -11.81
CA HIS A 340 -2.40 -11.22 -11.98
C HIS A 340 -2.85 -11.38 -13.45
N PRO A 341 -3.84 -12.24 -13.77
CA PRO A 341 -4.14 -12.62 -15.16
C PRO A 341 -4.37 -11.45 -16.12
N THR A 342 -5.16 -10.46 -15.73
CA THR A 342 -5.45 -9.28 -16.57
C THR A 342 -4.24 -8.37 -16.75
N LEU A 343 -3.39 -8.23 -15.74
CA LEU A 343 -2.25 -7.31 -15.80
C LEU A 343 -1.10 -7.97 -16.55
N ALA A 344 -0.77 -9.22 -16.23
CA ALA A 344 0.28 -9.99 -16.90
C ALA A 344 0.03 -10.18 -18.41
N SER A 345 -1.23 -10.32 -18.82
CA SER A 345 -1.59 -10.42 -20.24
C SER A 345 -1.48 -9.11 -21.02
N ARG A 346 -1.61 -7.96 -20.34
CA ARG A 346 -1.56 -6.62 -20.98
C ARG A 346 -0.25 -5.89 -20.79
N PHE A 347 0.50 -6.20 -19.73
CA PHE A 347 1.73 -5.53 -19.34
C PHE A 347 2.87 -6.52 -19.09
N PHE A 348 4.10 -6.11 -19.39
CA PHE A 348 5.28 -6.65 -18.72
C PHE A 348 5.70 -5.71 -17.60
N LEU A 349 6.42 -6.25 -16.61
CA LEU A 349 6.82 -5.51 -15.43
C LEU A 349 8.31 -5.16 -15.47
N ALA A 350 8.61 -3.87 -15.51
CA ALA A 350 9.93 -3.35 -15.21
C ALA A 350 10.06 -3.17 -13.68
N LYS A 351 11.13 -3.73 -13.13
CA LYS A 351 11.51 -3.67 -11.71
C LYS A 351 13.03 -3.73 -11.60
N ALA A 352 13.59 -3.18 -10.53
CA ALA A 352 15.02 -3.27 -10.27
C ALA A 352 15.47 -4.74 -10.09
N ALA A 353 16.70 -5.07 -10.48
CA ALA A 353 17.26 -6.41 -10.34
C ALA A 353 17.28 -6.93 -8.88
N THR A 354 17.31 -6.02 -7.90
CA THR A 354 17.15 -6.32 -6.47
C THR A 354 16.15 -5.35 -5.85
N LEU A 355 15.17 -5.89 -5.12
CA LEU A 355 14.18 -5.12 -4.37
C LEU A 355 14.70 -4.82 -2.94
N ASP A 356 14.32 -3.69 -2.34
CA ASP A 356 14.62 -3.40 -0.94
C ASP A 356 13.74 -4.27 -0.02
N ALA A 357 14.26 -5.47 0.30
CA ALA A 357 13.62 -6.42 1.21
C ALA A 357 13.65 -5.99 2.70
N LYS A 358 14.29 -4.86 3.04
CA LYS A 358 14.42 -4.36 4.42
C LYS A 358 13.38 -3.29 4.75
N ARG A 359 13.10 -2.38 3.81
CA ARG A 359 11.98 -1.43 3.87
C ARG A 359 10.68 -2.04 3.32
N ASP A 360 10.80 -2.97 2.37
CA ASP A 360 9.71 -3.53 1.57
C ASP A 360 8.87 -2.45 0.87
N GLN A 361 9.56 -1.44 0.33
CA GLN A 361 9.02 -0.33 -0.47
C GLN A 361 9.83 -0.24 -1.76
N ASN A 362 9.16 -0.34 -2.92
CA ASN A 362 9.83 -0.41 -4.22
C ASN A 362 9.07 0.37 -5.31
N SER A 363 9.79 1.08 -6.17
CA SER A 363 9.27 1.69 -7.38
C SER A 363 9.31 0.69 -8.55
N ILE A 364 8.21 0.56 -9.29
CA ILE A 364 8.06 -0.34 -10.46
C ILE A 364 7.34 0.35 -11.62
N VAL A 365 7.46 -0.19 -12.84
CA VAL A 365 6.71 0.30 -14.02
C VAL A 365 6.05 -0.87 -14.75
N LEU A 366 4.74 -0.79 -14.99
CA LEU A 366 4.03 -1.69 -15.90
C LEU A 366 4.02 -1.07 -17.30
N LEU A 367 4.45 -1.85 -18.30
CA LEU A 367 4.63 -1.40 -19.68
C LEU A 367 3.75 -2.23 -20.62
N SER A 368 2.88 -1.55 -21.39
CA SER A 368 1.90 -2.21 -22.26
C SER A 368 2.58 -3.08 -23.31
N ARG A 369 2.25 -4.37 -23.34
CA ARG A 369 2.72 -5.36 -24.33
C ARG A 369 2.28 -5.04 -25.75
N ALA A 370 1.20 -4.28 -25.90
CA ALA A 370 0.70 -3.81 -27.20
C ALA A 370 1.44 -2.56 -27.72
N PHE A 371 2.35 -1.98 -26.93
CA PHE A 371 3.09 -0.77 -27.29
C PHE A 371 4.61 -0.95 -27.19
N PHE A 372 5.12 -1.61 -26.15
CA PHE A 372 6.55 -1.71 -25.89
C PHE A 372 7.17 -3.07 -26.24
N ASN A 373 8.44 -3.04 -26.67
CA ASN A 373 9.22 -4.24 -26.94
C ASN A 373 10.02 -4.66 -25.69
N GLU A 374 9.50 -5.64 -24.95
CA GLU A 374 10.11 -6.20 -23.72
C GLU A 374 11.58 -6.62 -23.91
N ALA A 375 11.97 -7.07 -25.11
CA ALA A 375 13.35 -7.49 -25.40
C ALA A 375 14.37 -6.33 -25.44
N THR A 376 13.90 -5.07 -25.39
CA THR A 376 14.74 -3.86 -25.38
C THR A 376 14.84 -3.19 -24.01
N LEU A 377 14.17 -3.75 -23.00
CA LEU A 377 14.17 -3.21 -21.64
C LEU A 377 15.57 -3.27 -21.03
N ALA A 378 16.09 -2.13 -20.57
CA ALA A 378 17.36 -2.05 -19.85
C ALA A 378 17.25 -1.13 -18.62
N GLU A 379 17.86 -1.54 -17.50
CA GLU A 379 17.86 -0.77 -16.25
C GLU A 379 19.03 0.22 -16.19
N HIS A 380 18.75 1.45 -15.75
CA HIS A 380 19.71 2.54 -15.55
C HIS A 380 19.70 3.12 -14.13
N THR A 381 18.95 2.54 -13.20
CA THR A 381 18.77 3.03 -11.81
C THR A 381 20.10 3.38 -11.15
N SER A 382 21.09 2.48 -11.19
CA SER A 382 22.41 2.71 -10.56
C SER A 382 23.18 3.90 -11.14
N ALA A 383 22.97 4.25 -12.42
CA ALA A 383 23.61 5.42 -13.03
C ALA A 383 23.03 6.73 -12.48
N VAL A 384 21.72 6.78 -12.22
CA VAL A 384 21.06 7.94 -11.60
C VAL A 384 21.38 8.02 -10.11
N MET A 385 21.36 6.89 -9.39
CA MET A 385 21.76 6.82 -7.97
C MET A 385 23.23 7.25 -7.74
N GLY A 386 24.11 7.02 -8.72
CA GLY A 386 25.50 7.50 -8.70
C GLY A 386 25.66 8.99 -9.05
N GLY A 387 24.59 9.67 -9.48
CA GLY A 387 24.61 11.05 -9.94
C GLY A 387 24.45 12.12 -8.84
N PHE A 388 24.21 11.71 -7.60
CA PHE A 388 24.03 12.56 -6.42
C PHE A 388 24.78 12.04 -5.19
N ASP A 389 24.88 12.86 -4.15
CA ASP A 389 25.64 12.52 -2.92
C ASP A 389 24.88 11.54 -2.01
N LYS A 390 25.63 10.74 -1.22
CA LYS A 390 25.07 9.75 -0.29
C LYS A 390 24.27 10.33 0.88
N SER A 391 24.32 11.65 1.10
CA SER A 391 23.45 12.36 2.05
C SER A 391 22.03 12.61 1.53
N VAL A 392 21.80 12.47 0.21
CA VAL A 392 20.44 12.57 -0.37
C VAL A 392 19.63 11.35 0.10
N PRO A 393 18.43 11.53 0.68
CA PRO A 393 17.70 10.46 1.37
C PRO A 393 16.92 9.56 0.40
N VAL A 394 17.62 8.86 -0.48
CA VAL A 394 17.08 7.85 -1.43
C VAL A 394 17.68 6.48 -1.08
N ALA A 395 16.85 5.46 -0.91
CA ALA A 395 17.27 4.07 -0.78
C ALA A 395 17.04 3.29 -2.09
N ASP A 396 17.60 2.08 -2.15
CA ASP A 396 17.63 1.23 -3.35
C ASP A 396 16.24 0.95 -3.96
N GLY A 397 15.18 0.93 -3.15
CA GLY A 397 13.81 0.72 -3.62
C GLY A 397 13.06 1.99 -4.06
N ASP A 398 13.52 3.19 -3.69
CA ASP A 398 12.73 4.42 -3.91
C ASP A 398 12.67 4.84 -5.40
N LEU A 399 13.67 4.46 -6.20
CA LEU A 399 13.83 4.85 -7.60
C LEU A 399 13.94 3.61 -8.51
N LEU A 400 13.27 3.67 -9.66
CA LEU A 400 13.53 2.79 -10.80
C LEU A 400 13.67 3.63 -12.06
N VAL A 401 14.72 3.40 -12.86
CA VAL A 401 14.92 4.04 -14.16
C VAL A 401 15.21 2.98 -15.22
N VAL A 402 14.47 2.98 -16.31
CA VAL A 402 14.64 2.02 -17.42
C VAL A 402 14.56 2.70 -18.78
N SER A 403 15.28 2.17 -19.78
CA SER A 403 15.05 2.48 -21.18
C SER A 403 14.29 1.34 -21.86
N VAL A 404 13.44 1.68 -22.83
CA VAL A 404 12.71 0.70 -23.64
C VAL A 404 12.37 1.32 -25.00
N ASP A 405 12.41 0.51 -26.05
CA ASP A 405 11.90 0.89 -27.37
C ASP A 405 10.44 0.42 -27.52
N ASP A 406 9.63 1.22 -28.23
CA ASP A 406 8.30 0.76 -28.65
C ASP A 406 8.36 -0.19 -29.86
N LEU A 407 7.21 -0.76 -30.22
CA LEU A 407 7.09 -1.67 -31.37
C LEU A 407 7.36 -0.98 -32.74
N MET A 408 7.50 0.36 -32.75
CA MET A 408 7.92 1.15 -33.93
C MET A 408 9.41 1.57 -33.86
N GLY A 409 10.14 1.18 -32.82
CA GLY A 409 11.55 1.53 -32.60
C GLY A 409 11.79 2.94 -32.04
N ARG A 410 10.75 3.65 -31.56
CA ARG A 410 10.93 4.93 -30.86
C ARG A 410 11.40 4.64 -29.42
N LYS A 411 12.42 5.37 -28.99
CA LYS A 411 13.12 5.13 -27.71
C LYS A 411 12.51 5.95 -26.58
N TYR A 412 12.37 5.35 -25.40
CA TYR A 412 11.84 5.99 -24.19
C TYR A 412 12.77 5.77 -23.00
N LEU A 413 12.92 6.81 -22.19
CA LEU A 413 13.54 6.74 -20.87
C LEU A 413 12.40 6.93 -19.85
N LEU A 414 12.22 5.97 -18.96
CA LEU A 414 11.07 5.89 -18.07
C LEU A 414 11.55 5.79 -16.63
N ALA A 415 10.97 6.58 -15.73
CA ALA A 415 11.33 6.57 -14.31
C ALA A 415 10.09 6.52 -13.41
N SER A 416 10.17 5.74 -12.33
CA SER A 416 9.24 5.75 -11.19
C SER A 416 10.00 6.14 -9.92
N PHE A 417 9.51 7.12 -9.16
CA PHE A 417 10.21 7.59 -7.95
C PHE A 417 9.27 7.94 -6.79
N HIS A 418 9.66 7.51 -5.59
CA HIS A 418 9.13 7.97 -4.31
C HIS A 418 10.13 8.95 -3.67
N GLY A 419 9.78 10.24 -3.63
CA GLY A 419 10.53 11.24 -2.88
C GLY A 419 10.45 10.98 -1.38
N ASP A 420 11.49 11.37 -0.64
CA ASP A 420 11.42 11.33 0.83
C ASP A 420 10.25 12.17 1.35
N THR A 421 9.82 11.94 2.59
CA THR A 421 8.64 12.61 3.18
C THR A 421 8.66 14.14 3.06
N ASN A 422 9.84 14.79 2.98
CA ASN A 422 9.96 16.24 2.86
C ASN A 422 10.17 16.73 1.40
N GLY A 423 10.31 15.82 0.43
CA GLY A 423 10.56 16.11 -0.99
C GLY A 423 11.98 16.61 -1.31
N LEU A 424 12.92 16.58 -0.35
CA LEU A 424 14.27 17.12 -0.49
C LEU A 424 15.17 16.29 -1.41
N ALA A 425 14.85 15.01 -1.61
CA ALA A 425 15.49 14.15 -2.60
C ALA A 425 15.04 14.42 -4.04
N THR A 426 13.87 15.04 -4.25
CA THR A 426 13.24 15.18 -5.57
C THR A 426 14.08 16.01 -6.54
N LEU A 427 14.67 17.13 -6.09
CA LEU A 427 15.53 17.96 -6.94
C LEU A 427 16.88 17.28 -7.29
N PRO A 428 17.63 16.68 -6.34
CA PRO A 428 18.81 15.87 -6.67
C PRO A 428 18.54 14.73 -7.66
N VAL A 429 17.43 14.01 -7.49
CA VAL A 429 17.05 12.89 -8.38
C VAL A 429 16.68 13.39 -9.78
N LEU A 430 15.89 14.47 -9.89
CA LEU A 430 15.57 15.11 -11.16
C LEU A 430 16.85 15.54 -11.90
N ALA A 431 17.77 16.22 -11.22
CA ALA A 431 19.02 16.69 -11.82
C ALA A 431 19.94 15.54 -12.27
N ALA A 432 19.97 14.42 -11.54
CA ALA A 432 20.71 13.23 -11.94
C ALA A 432 20.06 12.50 -13.13
N LEU A 433 18.73 12.41 -13.16
CA LEU A 433 17.96 11.85 -14.26
C LEU A 433 18.09 12.70 -15.54
N HIS A 434 18.11 14.03 -15.41
CA HIS A 434 18.37 14.95 -16.53
C HIS A 434 19.75 14.73 -17.13
N LYS A 435 20.80 14.59 -16.30
CA LYS A 435 22.16 14.27 -16.78
C LYS A 435 22.21 12.96 -17.56
N LEU A 436 21.48 11.92 -17.13
CA LEU A 436 21.36 10.67 -17.88
C LEU A 436 20.59 10.89 -19.20
N ALA A 437 19.48 11.63 -19.18
CA ALA A 437 18.72 11.92 -20.39
C ALA A 437 19.56 12.67 -21.46
N LEU A 438 20.47 13.56 -21.05
CA LEU A 438 21.41 14.24 -21.94
C LEU A 438 22.41 13.30 -22.63
N THR A 439 22.76 12.15 -22.03
CA THR A 439 23.59 11.13 -22.71
C THR A 439 22.77 10.20 -23.62
N MET A 440 21.44 10.30 -23.58
CA MET A 440 20.50 9.46 -24.30
C MET A 440 19.53 10.30 -25.18
N PRO A 441 20.02 11.23 -26.04
CA PRO A 441 19.21 12.28 -26.66
C PRO A 441 18.08 11.79 -27.60
N GLU A 442 18.14 10.54 -28.08
CA GLU A 442 17.06 9.91 -28.85
C GLU A 442 15.88 9.44 -27.98
N HIS A 443 16.07 9.34 -26.66
CA HIS A 443 15.08 8.79 -25.73
C HIS A 443 14.13 9.88 -25.23
N ARG A 444 12.85 9.59 -25.31
CA ARG A 444 11.78 10.45 -24.81
C ARG A 444 11.58 10.21 -23.32
N LEU A 445 11.98 11.15 -22.46
CA LEU A 445 11.80 11.02 -21.01
C LEU A 445 10.32 11.17 -20.61
N VAL A 446 9.82 10.21 -19.83
CA VAL A 446 8.59 10.31 -19.03
C VAL A 446 8.89 9.84 -17.60
N PHE A 447 8.49 10.64 -16.61
CA PHE A 447 8.83 10.41 -15.20
C PHE A 447 7.57 10.52 -14.34
N GLY A 448 7.06 9.39 -13.84
CA GLY A 448 5.98 9.35 -12.86
C GLY A 448 6.56 9.33 -11.45
N LEU A 449 6.09 10.22 -10.57
CA LEU A 449 6.61 10.31 -9.21
C LEU A 449 5.59 10.80 -8.18
N ASP A 450 5.76 10.31 -6.97
CA ASP A 450 5.44 11.05 -5.75
C ASP A 450 6.64 11.96 -5.46
N ALA A 451 6.49 13.24 -5.75
CA ALA A 451 7.52 14.27 -5.53
C ALA A 451 7.60 14.74 -4.06
N ASN A 452 6.64 14.34 -3.21
CA ASN A 452 6.45 14.82 -1.84
C ASN A 452 6.52 16.36 -1.68
N THR A 453 6.08 17.10 -2.70
CA THR A 453 6.04 18.58 -2.68
C THR A 453 4.87 19.13 -1.87
N TYR A 454 5.05 20.34 -1.31
CA TYR A 454 4.09 21.04 -0.46
C TYR A 454 3.52 22.30 -1.13
N GLU A 455 2.31 22.72 -0.72
CA GLU A 455 1.70 24.01 -1.14
C GLU A 455 2.68 25.18 -0.90
N VAL A 456 3.32 25.19 0.27
CA VAL A 456 4.34 26.17 0.67
C VAL A 456 5.60 25.43 1.11
N GLY A 457 6.72 25.74 0.44
CA GLY A 457 8.04 25.19 0.78
C GLY A 457 8.67 25.86 2.01
N SER A 458 9.72 25.24 2.54
CA SER A 458 10.55 25.78 3.62
C SER A 458 11.96 25.19 3.56
N GLY A 459 12.88 25.67 4.41
CA GLY A 459 14.22 25.06 4.52
C GLY A 459 14.24 23.57 4.93
N SER A 460 13.09 22.98 5.26
CA SER A 460 12.93 21.55 5.56
C SER A 460 11.85 20.86 4.72
N LYS A 461 11.31 21.51 3.67
CA LYS A 461 10.23 20.98 2.83
C LYS A 461 10.28 21.54 1.40
N GLN A 462 10.22 20.66 0.40
CA GLN A 462 10.21 21.06 -1.00
C GLN A 462 8.90 21.75 -1.38
N GLY A 463 8.97 23.00 -1.83
CA GLY A 463 7.80 23.72 -2.36
C GLY A 463 7.52 23.33 -3.81
N VAL A 464 6.24 23.19 -4.17
CA VAL A 464 5.82 22.84 -5.54
C VAL A 464 6.24 23.87 -6.60
N ALA A 465 6.22 25.17 -6.27
CA ALA A 465 6.63 26.23 -7.20
C ALA A 465 8.14 26.24 -7.51
N GLU A 466 8.97 25.85 -6.53
CA GLU A 466 10.41 25.68 -6.71
C GLU A 466 10.70 24.42 -7.55
N PHE A 467 10.01 23.31 -7.26
CA PHE A 467 10.08 22.08 -8.08
C PHE A 467 9.70 22.34 -9.53
N ALA A 468 8.64 23.12 -9.77
CA ALA A 468 8.23 23.54 -11.11
C ALA A 468 9.28 24.39 -11.82
N THR A 469 9.93 25.30 -11.09
CA THR A 469 11.02 26.12 -11.63
C THR A 469 12.20 25.24 -12.10
N ALA A 470 12.54 24.21 -11.32
CA ALA A 470 13.62 23.28 -11.66
C ALA A 470 13.30 22.44 -12.91
N PHE A 471 12.14 21.77 -12.97
CA PHE A 471 11.83 20.93 -14.14
C PHE A 471 11.63 21.75 -15.43
N VAL A 472 11.15 23.00 -15.32
CA VAL A 472 11.01 23.90 -16.47
C VAL A 472 12.37 24.35 -17.00
N LEU A 473 13.36 24.58 -16.12
CA LEU A 473 14.73 24.95 -16.50
C LEU A 473 15.41 23.84 -17.32
N ASP A 474 15.19 22.58 -16.94
CA ASP A 474 15.71 21.39 -17.62
C ASP A 474 14.94 21.02 -18.92
N GLY A 475 13.97 21.85 -19.34
CA GLY A 475 13.20 21.67 -20.58
C GLY A 475 11.99 20.74 -20.47
N TYR A 476 11.61 20.34 -19.26
CA TYR A 476 10.43 19.51 -19.00
C TYR A 476 9.17 20.37 -18.74
N THR A 477 8.03 19.71 -18.74
CA THR A 477 6.77 20.19 -18.16
C THR A 477 6.11 19.05 -17.38
N SER A 478 4.96 19.32 -16.76
CA SER A 478 4.19 18.31 -16.02
C SER A 478 2.78 18.14 -16.56
N CYS A 479 2.06 17.11 -16.09
CA CYS A 479 0.61 16.97 -16.24
C CYS A 479 -0.18 18.17 -15.67
N TRP A 480 0.42 18.97 -14.79
CA TRP A 480 -0.12 20.22 -14.25
C TRP A 480 0.48 21.49 -14.91
N GLY A 481 1.22 21.31 -16.01
CA GLY A 481 1.90 22.37 -16.75
C GLY A 481 3.19 22.89 -16.09
N ASP A 482 3.63 24.06 -16.55
CA ASP A 482 4.84 24.76 -16.09
C ASP A 482 4.68 25.49 -14.75
N ARG A 483 3.43 25.68 -14.31
CA ARG A 483 3.07 26.35 -13.06
C ARG A 483 1.91 25.59 -12.42
N PRO A 484 2.18 24.43 -11.80
CA PRO A 484 1.17 23.66 -11.08
C PRO A 484 0.47 24.53 -10.04
N ASP A 485 -0.86 24.41 -9.93
CA ASP A 485 -1.61 25.05 -8.85
C ASP A 485 -1.22 24.42 -7.51
N PRO A 486 -0.67 25.19 -6.55
CA PRO A 486 -0.30 24.68 -5.23
C PRO A 486 -1.46 24.08 -4.44
N LYS A 487 -2.71 24.36 -4.84
CA LYS A 487 -3.94 23.82 -4.22
C LYS A 487 -4.55 22.65 -4.98
N SER A 488 -3.89 22.16 -6.04
CA SER A 488 -4.32 20.94 -6.73
C SER A 488 -3.84 19.70 -5.98
N ASP A 489 -4.38 19.46 -4.78
CA ASP A 489 -3.97 18.37 -3.90
C ASP A 489 -4.10 16.97 -4.54
N THR A 490 -3.11 16.12 -4.31
CA THR A 490 -3.12 14.69 -4.68
C THR A 490 -3.12 13.79 -3.45
N THR A 491 -2.84 14.34 -2.27
CA THR A 491 -3.10 13.72 -0.96
C THR A 491 -4.15 14.50 -0.19
N TYR A 492 -4.98 13.82 0.60
CA TYR A 492 -5.73 14.47 1.67
C TYR A 492 -6.01 13.46 2.79
N ASN A 493 -5.07 13.37 3.74
CA ASN A 493 -5.20 12.56 4.95
C ASN A 493 -4.96 13.42 6.21
N ALA A 494 -5.59 13.07 7.33
CA ALA A 494 -5.41 13.77 8.60
C ALA A 494 -5.44 12.78 9.75
N ARG A 495 -4.51 12.90 10.70
CA ARG A 495 -4.30 11.95 11.80
C ARG A 495 -5.38 12.06 12.88
N THR A 496 -5.86 10.94 13.42
CA THR A 496 -6.84 10.91 14.52
C THR A 496 -6.15 10.80 15.89
N PHE A 497 -6.93 10.92 16.98
CA PHE A 497 -6.43 10.70 18.33
C PHE A 497 -6.18 9.23 18.70
N LEU A 498 -6.65 8.26 17.91
CA LEU A 498 -6.40 6.83 18.13
C LEU A 498 -5.01 6.44 17.59
N GLN A 499 -3.94 6.98 18.19
CA GLN A 499 -2.56 6.64 17.86
C GLN A 499 -1.57 6.94 19.00
N PRO A 500 -0.35 6.33 19.02
CA PRO A 500 0.64 6.56 20.08
C PRO A 500 1.31 7.95 20.09
N GLN A 501 1.07 8.77 19.06
CA GLN A 501 1.65 10.11 18.88
C GLN A 501 0.53 11.15 18.85
N LEU A 502 -0.13 11.35 20.00
CA LEU A 502 -1.30 12.22 20.14
C LEU A 502 -1.05 13.66 19.65
N GLN A 503 0.19 14.15 19.79
CA GLN A 503 0.61 15.49 19.32
C GLN A 503 0.56 15.67 17.79
N LYS A 504 0.41 14.58 17.02
CA LYS A 504 0.19 14.62 15.57
C LYS A 504 -1.28 14.55 15.18
N ALA A 505 -2.19 14.34 16.14
CA ALA A 505 -3.62 14.27 15.85
C ALA A 505 -4.17 15.64 15.41
N ALA A 506 -5.09 15.59 14.46
CA ALA A 506 -5.93 16.70 14.04
C ALA A 506 -7.37 16.41 14.48
N ARG A 507 -8.05 17.43 15.01
CA ARG A 507 -9.49 17.38 15.19
C ARG A 507 -10.23 17.37 13.85
N ILE A 508 -11.50 16.99 13.83
CA ILE A 508 -12.35 16.96 12.63
C ILE A 508 -12.44 18.33 11.93
N ASP A 509 -12.41 19.43 12.70
CA ASP A 509 -12.40 20.82 12.24
C ASP A 509 -11.00 21.33 11.85
N GLU A 510 -9.95 20.56 12.13
CA GLU A 510 -8.55 20.89 11.81
C GLU A 510 -7.97 20.04 10.66
N LYS A 511 -8.75 19.14 10.05
CA LYS A 511 -8.27 18.21 9.00
C LYS A 511 -7.58 18.92 7.85
N VAL A 512 -8.06 20.09 7.43
CA VAL A 512 -7.44 20.89 6.35
C VAL A 512 -6.13 21.55 6.80
N SER A 513 -6.09 22.09 8.03
CA SER A 513 -4.96 22.90 8.52
C SER A 513 -3.82 22.10 9.15
N LYS A 514 -4.10 20.87 9.60
CA LYS A 514 -3.11 19.94 10.19
C LYS A 514 -2.91 18.64 9.39
N GLY A 515 -3.76 18.37 8.40
CA GLY A 515 -3.63 17.20 7.53
C GLY A 515 -2.48 17.34 6.52
N ASP A 516 -2.10 16.21 5.94
CA ASP A 516 -1.32 16.20 4.71
C ASP A 516 -2.28 16.35 3.53
N LYS A 517 -2.44 17.60 3.09
CA LYS A 517 -3.24 17.98 1.91
C LYS A 517 -2.36 18.77 0.95
N ASN A 518 -1.66 18.10 0.04
CA ASN A 518 -0.62 18.70 -0.79
C ASN A 518 -0.61 18.18 -2.24
N PRO A 519 -0.10 18.97 -3.21
CA PRO A 519 0.12 18.53 -4.58
C PRO A 519 1.44 17.75 -4.65
N LYS A 520 1.38 16.42 -4.48
CA LYS A 520 2.55 15.56 -4.37
C LYS A 520 2.86 14.74 -5.62
N ASP A 521 1.84 14.36 -6.40
CA ASP A 521 1.98 13.37 -7.47
C ASP A 521 1.99 14.02 -8.86
N PHE A 522 2.98 13.63 -9.68
CA PHE A 522 3.28 14.25 -10.98
C PHE A 522 3.63 13.23 -12.06
N ILE A 523 3.32 13.58 -13.30
CA ILE A 523 3.92 12.99 -14.49
C ILE A 523 4.70 14.11 -15.19
N LEU A 524 6.03 14.04 -15.19
CA LEU A 524 6.91 14.94 -15.95
C LEU A 524 7.27 14.34 -17.31
N PHE A 525 7.47 15.20 -18.30
CA PHE A 525 7.87 14.80 -19.66
C PHE A 525 8.54 15.94 -20.42
N SER A 526 9.33 15.60 -21.44
CA SER A 526 10.01 16.61 -22.29
C SER A 526 9.02 17.36 -23.19
N LYS A 527 9.07 18.70 -23.14
CA LYS A 527 8.27 19.61 -23.98
C LYS A 527 8.51 19.44 -25.47
N ASN A 528 9.68 18.94 -25.86
CA ASN A 528 10.04 18.75 -27.26
C ASN A 528 9.57 17.39 -27.80
N ALA A 529 9.40 16.39 -26.93
CA ALA A 529 8.97 15.04 -27.29
C ALA A 529 7.45 14.83 -27.21
N PHE A 530 6.73 15.65 -26.43
CA PHE A 530 5.30 15.43 -26.16
C PHE A 530 4.47 16.72 -26.13
N THR A 531 3.17 16.57 -26.39
CA THR A 531 2.13 17.56 -26.08
C THR A 531 1.10 16.93 -25.13
N LEU A 532 0.80 17.61 -24.01
CA LEU A 532 -0.28 17.21 -23.12
C LEU A 532 -1.63 17.39 -23.83
N GLN A 533 -2.44 16.34 -23.92
CA GLN A 533 -3.82 16.40 -24.40
C GLN A 533 -4.82 16.56 -23.26
N ALA A 534 -4.62 15.81 -22.16
CA ALA A 534 -5.47 15.83 -20.99
C ALA A 534 -4.70 15.34 -19.75
N ALA A 535 -5.11 15.78 -18.57
CA ALA A 535 -4.65 15.27 -17.28
C ALA A 535 -5.84 15.17 -16.30
N THR A 536 -5.78 14.22 -15.37
CA THR A 536 -6.81 14.03 -14.33
C THR A 536 -6.22 13.42 -13.05
N LYS A 537 -6.98 13.54 -11.95
CA LYS A 537 -6.72 12.91 -10.66
C LYS A 537 -7.86 11.94 -10.32
N ASP A 538 -7.61 10.93 -9.52
CA ASP A 538 -8.62 9.98 -9.04
C ASP A 538 -8.34 9.54 -7.59
N ASN A 539 -9.31 9.76 -6.71
CA ASN A 539 -9.31 9.29 -5.32
C ASN A 539 -10.49 8.31 -5.04
N THR A 540 -11.07 7.75 -6.11
CA THR A 540 -12.20 6.81 -6.08
C THR A 540 -11.86 5.44 -6.67
N GLY A 541 -10.89 5.36 -7.59
CA GLY A 541 -10.58 4.15 -8.38
C GLY A 541 -11.50 4.01 -9.60
N GLU A 542 -12.11 5.10 -10.04
CA GLU A 542 -13.12 5.22 -11.11
C GLU A 542 -12.82 6.39 -12.09
N ARG A 543 -11.57 6.88 -12.13
CA ARG A 543 -11.14 8.07 -12.90
C ARG A 543 -11.81 9.39 -12.48
N ARG A 544 -12.20 9.51 -11.21
CA ARG A 544 -12.94 10.65 -10.68
C ARG A 544 -12.27 11.19 -9.42
N TYR A 545 -12.02 12.49 -9.41
CA TYR A 545 -11.61 13.19 -8.19
C TYR A 545 -12.84 13.74 -7.46
N ILE A 546 -12.97 13.45 -6.17
CA ILE A 546 -13.91 14.10 -5.27
C ILE A 546 -13.10 15.08 -4.41
N THR A 547 -13.22 16.37 -4.70
CA THR A 547 -12.58 17.46 -3.97
C THR A 547 -12.99 17.43 -2.49
N ASP A 548 -12.02 17.72 -1.60
CA ASP A 548 -12.19 17.72 -0.14
C ASP A 548 -12.66 16.39 0.49
N MET A 549 -12.69 15.29 -0.27
CA MET A 549 -12.80 13.95 0.29
C MET A 549 -11.49 13.58 0.99
N VAL A 550 -11.57 13.15 2.25
CA VAL A 550 -10.41 12.58 2.95
C VAL A 550 -10.26 11.13 2.50
N PHE A 551 -9.11 10.77 1.95
CA PHE A 551 -8.77 9.41 1.53
C PHE A 551 -7.51 8.95 2.29
N PRO A 552 -7.41 7.66 2.64
CA PRO A 552 -8.09 6.51 2.05
C PRO A 552 -9.58 6.35 2.39
N THR A 553 -10.26 5.51 1.64
CA THR A 553 -11.67 5.14 1.87
C THR A 553 -11.84 3.62 1.83
N LEU A 554 -13.01 3.09 2.21
CA LEU A 554 -13.23 1.64 2.13
C LEU A 554 -13.13 1.06 0.70
N SER A 555 -13.25 1.89 -0.34
CA SER A 555 -13.09 1.50 -1.75
C SER A 555 -11.74 1.92 -2.34
N PHE A 556 -11.11 2.98 -1.83
CA PHE A 556 -9.85 3.52 -2.34
C PHE A 556 -8.68 3.31 -1.34
N PRO A 557 -7.70 2.44 -1.66
CA PRO A 557 -6.78 1.87 -0.67
C PRO A 557 -5.49 2.66 -0.38
N SER A 558 -5.35 3.86 -0.94
CA SER A 558 -4.16 4.71 -0.77
C SER A 558 -4.54 6.08 -0.18
N ASP A 559 -3.60 6.69 0.53
CA ASP A 559 -3.61 8.08 0.96
C ASP A 559 -3.09 9.05 -0.12
N HIS A 560 -2.60 8.51 -1.25
CA HIS A 560 -2.28 9.22 -2.50
C HIS A 560 -3.30 8.92 -3.61
N GLY A 561 -3.73 9.96 -4.32
CA GLY A 561 -4.59 9.87 -5.49
C GLY A 561 -3.82 9.42 -6.73
N ILE A 562 -4.49 8.71 -7.63
CA ILE A 562 -3.94 8.32 -8.93
C ILE A 562 -3.88 9.55 -9.82
N VAL A 563 -2.75 9.78 -10.48
CA VAL A 563 -2.60 10.83 -11.49
C VAL A 563 -2.47 10.18 -12.86
N ALA A 564 -3.22 10.68 -13.85
CA ALA A 564 -3.18 10.18 -15.22
C ALA A 564 -3.11 11.31 -16.25
N ALA A 565 -2.38 11.08 -17.34
CA ALA A 565 -2.20 12.02 -18.44
C ALA A 565 -2.24 11.33 -19.80
N SER A 566 -2.83 11.99 -20.80
CA SER A 566 -2.72 11.62 -22.22
C SER A 566 -1.67 12.52 -22.88
N LEU A 567 -0.62 11.92 -23.44
CA LEU A 567 0.52 12.61 -24.05
C LEU A 567 0.60 12.25 -25.55
N ALA A 568 0.40 13.23 -26.42
CA ALA A 568 0.67 13.05 -27.85
C ALA A 568 2.19 13.07 -28.09
N VAL A 569 2.72 12.03 -28.75
CA VAL A 569 4.12 11.92 -29.16
C VAL A 569 4.39 12.86 -30.34
N ARG A 570 5.53 13.56 -30.30
CA ARG A 570 6.06 14.39 -31.40
C ARG A 570 7.13 13.65 -32.22
#